data_AF-A0A172YWZ7-F1
#
_entry.id   AF-A0A172YWZ7-F1
#
_cell.length_a   1.000
_cell.length_b   1.000
_cell.length_c   1.000
_cell.angle_alpha   90.00
_cell.angle_beta   90.00
_cell.angle_gamma   90.00
#
_symmetry.space_group_name_H-M   'P 1'
#
loop_
_entity.id
_entity.type
_entity.pdbx_description
1 polymer ?
#
loop_
_entity_poly.entity_id
_entity_poly.type
_entity_poly.pdbx_seq_one_letter_code
_entity_poly.pdbx_strand_id
1 'polypeptide(L)'
;MTTNTLTAGNWQGTLKMGLAPRELEATLWAAADLTVKEIGRVMGISPTTAEKRLDSARFKLGAKTMRGLVLEAFKRQIISPLVILLCMVITAQQANTEQFGRIRRPGERRIETRVAVRRIEAAQAV
;
A
#
# COMPACT_ATOMS: atom_id res chain seq x y z
N MET A 1 -21.91 -14.08 5.52
CA MET A 1 -20.83 -13.07 5.49
C MET A 1 -21.39 -11.79 4.87
N THR A 2 -21.73 -10.79 5.68
CA THR A 2 -22.23 -9.51 5.16
C THR A 2 -21.05 -8.72 4.61
N THR A 3 -21.01 -8.53 3.29
CA THR A 3 -19.95 -7.79 2.59
C THR A 3 -20.02 -6.32 2.96
N ASN A 4 -19.26 -5.94 3.99
CA ASN A 4 -19.26 -4.60 4.59
C ASN A 4 -18.33 -3.63 3.83
N THR A 5 -18.21 -3.81 2.51
CA THR A 5 -17.27 -3.10 1.63
C THR A 5 -18.01 -2.58 0.39
N LEU A 6 -17.59 -1.43 -0.11
CA LEU A 6 -18.10 -0.81 -1.34
C LEU A 6 -16.93 -0.63 -2.31
N THR A 7 -17.13 -1.00 -3.56
CA THR A 7 -16.13 -0.85 -4.62
C THR A 7 -16.60 0.19 -5.63
N ALA A 8 -15.74 1.13 -5.99
CA ALA A 8 -15.98 2.12 -7.05
C ALA A 8 -14.68 2.32 -7.85
N GLY A 9 -14.75 2.07 -9.16
CA GLY A 9 -13.57 2.03 -10.02
C GLY A 9 -12.57 0.96 -9.57
N ASN A 10 -11.30 1.35 -9.40
CA ASN A 10 -10.24 0.47 -8.94
C ASN A 10 -10.04 0.52 -7.40
N TRP A 11 -10.92 1.20 -6.67
CA TRP A 11 -10.80 1.39 -5.23
C TRP A 11 -11.89 0.64 -4.49
N GLN A 12 -11.51 0.07 -3.34
CA GLN A 12 -12.43 -0.54 -2.39
C GLN A 12 -12.36 0.18 -1.05
N GLY A 13 -13.51 0.50 -0.49
CA GLY A 13 -13.66 1.10 0.83
C GLY A 13 -14.53 0.27 1.77
N THR A 14 -14.33 0.46 3.07
CA THR A 14 -15.07 -0.23 4.13
C THR A 14 -16.25 0.63 4.60
N LEU A 15 -17.45 0.03 4.65
CA LEU A 15 -18.66 0.67 5.16
C LEU A 15 -18.64 0.72 6.69
N LYS A 16 -19.46 1.63 7.27
CA LYS A 16 -19.62 1.83 8.72
C LYS A 16 -18.37 2.41 9.44
N MET A 17 -17.43 2.97 8.70
CA MET A 17 -16.22 3.63 9.24
C MET A 17 -16.31 5.17 9.21
N GLY A 18 -17.50 5.73 9.47
CA GLY A 18 -17.72 7.18 9.58
C GLY A 18 -18.21 7.88 8.31
N LEU A 19 -18.27 7.20 7.16
CA LEU A 19 -18.87 7.70 5.93
C LEU A 19 -20.17 6.95 5.59
N ALA A 20 -21.16 7.68 5.09
CA ALA A 20 -22.35 7.06 4.51
C ALA A 20 -22.01 6.40 3.17
N PRO A 21 -22.77 5.38 2.71
CA PRO A 21 -22.43 4.64 1.49
C PRO A 21 -22.22 5.51 0.25
N ARG A 22 -23.08 6.51 0.03
CA ARG A 22 -22.97 7.44 -1.11
C ARG A 22 -21.82 8.44 -0.98
N GLU A 23 -21.44 8.78 0.25
CA GLU A 23 -20.28 9.64 0.50
C GLU A 23 -18.98 8.87 0.29
N LEU A 24 -18.96 7.59 0.72
CA LEU A 24 -17.86 6.68 0.46
C LEU A 24 -17.68 6.44 -1.04
N GLU A 25 -18.76 6.16 -1.77
CA GLU A 25 -18.75 6.01 -3.22
C GLU A 25 -18.13 7.24 -3.91
N ALA A 26 -18.58 8.44 -3.57
CA ALA A 26 -18.01 9.68 -4.10
C ALA A 26 -16.53 9.85 -3.73
N THR A 27 -16.13 9.48 -2.52
CA THR A 27 -14.75 9.55 -2.04
C THR A 27 -13.83 8.57 -2.78
N LEU A 28 -14.32 7.38 -3.14
CA LEU A 28 -13.58 6.39 -3.94
C LEU A 28 -13.34 6.90 -5.37
N TRP A 29 -14.33 7.55 -5.98
CA TRP A 29 -14.13 8.19 -7.28
C TRP A 29 -13.19 9.39 -7.21
N ALA A 30 -13.22 10.16 -6.12
CA ALA A 30 -12.23 11.21 -5.87
C ALA A 30 -10.81 10.63 -5.68
N ALA A 31 -10.67 9.44 -5.08
CA ALA A 31 -9.39 8.74 -4.99
C ALA A 31 -8.90 8.21 -6.35
N ALA A 32 -9.80 7.98 -7.30
CA ALA A 32 -9.48 7.73 -8.70
C ALA A 32 -9.18 9.01 -9.51
N ASP A 33 -9.05 10.16 -8.84
CA ASP A 33 -8.72 11.47 -9.42
C ASP A 33 -9.75 12.02 -10.42
N LEU A 34 -11.02 11.61 -10.28
CA LEU A 34 -12.11 12.19 -11.08
C LEU A 34 -12.48 13.59 -10.55
N THR A 35 -12.81 14.49 -11.48
CA THR A 35 -13.41 15.79 -11.15
C THR A 35 -14.84 15.64 -10.65
N VAL A 36 -15.36 16.63 -9.91
CA VAL A 36 -16.74 16.60 -9.38
C VAL A 36 -17.80 16.39 -10.47
N LYS A 37 -17.57 16.92 -11.68
CA LYS A 37 -18.47 16.73 -12.82
C LYS A 37 -18.46 15.29 -13.32
N GLU A 38 -17.29 14.65 -13.37
CA GLU A 38 -17.14 13.26 -13.76
C GLU A 38 -17.70 12.33 -12.68
N ILE A 39 -17.48 12.62 -11.40
CA ILE A 39 -18.07 11.89 -10.27
C ILE A 39 -19.60 11.92 -10.40
N GLY A 40 -20.20 13.09 -10.63
CA GLY A 40 -21.64 13.21 -10.85
C GLY A 40 -22.12 12.36 -12.02
N ARG A 41 -21.41 12.39 -13.15
CA ARG A 41 -21.73 11.57 -14.34
C ARG A 41 -21.68 10.06 -14.02
N VAL A 42 -20.62 9.59 -13.37
CA VAL A 42 -20.42 8.17 -13.05
C VAL A 42 -21.44 7.69 -12.00
N MET A 43 -21.78 8.54 -11.03
CA MET A 43 -22.78 8.22 -10.00
C MET A 43 -24.23 8.39 -10.46
N GLY A 44 -24.47 8.94 -11.67
CA GLY A 44 -25.81 9.22 -12.18
C GLY A 44 -26.55 10.34 -11.43
N ILE A 45 -25.82 11.33 -10.90
CA ILE A 45 -26.37 12.46 -10.13
C ILE A 45 -25.88 13.80 -10.68
N SER A 46 -26.56 14.89 -10.31
CA SER A 46 -26.10 16.23 -10.70
C SER A 46 -24.74 16.57 -10.06
N PRO A 47 -23.87 17.36 -10.72
CA PRO A 47 -22.57 17.76 -10.17
C PRO A 47 -22.68 18.44 -8.81
N THR A 48 -23.69 19.29 -8.62
CA THR A 48 -23.98 19.95 -7.33
C THR A 48 -24.32 18.95 -6.23
N THR A 49 -24.97 17.84 -6.57
CA THR A 49 -25.25 16.77 -5.60
C THR A 49 -23.98 16.01 -5.25
N ALA A 50 -23.13 15.71 -6.23
CA ALA A 50 -21.82 15.09 -5.99
C ALA A 50 -20.94 15.96 -5.08
N GLU A 51 -20.90 17.27 -5.33
CA GLU A 51 -20.19 18.25 -4.50
C GLU A 51 -20.67 18.21 -3.04
N LYS A 52 -21.99 18.26 -2.80
CA LYS A 52 -22.56 18.16 -1.45
C LYS A 52 -22.18 16.86 -0.73
N ARG A 53 -22.06 15.74 -1.45
CA ARG A 53 -21.62 14.46 -0.87
C ARG A 53 -20.15 14.50 -0.48
N LEU A 54 -19.30 15.07 -1.32
CA LEU A 54 -17.87 15.24 -1.06
C LEU A 54 -17.62 16.22 0.09
N ASP A 55 -18.40 17.29 0.19
CA ASP A 55 -18.30 18.25 1.31
C ASP A 55 -18.79 17.64 2.63
N SER A 56 -19.86 16.83 2.59
CA SER A 56 -20.31 16.06 3.75
C SER A 56 -19.25 15.06 4.20
N ALA A 57 -18.61 14.36 3.26
CA ALA A 57 -17.49 13.46 3.54
C ALA A 57 -16.30 14.21 4.16
N ARG A 58 -15.95 15.37 3.62
CA ARG A 58 -14.87 16.25 4.12
C ARG A 58 -15.14 16.71 5.53
N PHE A 59 -16.36 17.17 5.82
CA PHE A 59 -16.75 17.59 7.15
C PHE A 59 -16.61 16.44 8.16
N LYS A 60 -17.11 15.24 7.82
CA LYS A 60 -17.03 14.04 8.69
C LYS A 60 -15.60 13.59 8.96
N LEU A 61 -14.71 13.71 7.97
CA LEU A 61 -13.30 13.34 8.12
C LEU A 61 -12.40 14.51 8.56
N GLY A 62 -12.95 15.71 8.77
CA GLY A 62 -12.18 16.89 9.18
C GLY A 62 -11.23 17.43 8.10
N ALA A 63 -11.50 17.13 6.82
CA ALA A 63 -10.63 17.49 5.71
C ALA A 63 -11.03 18.82 5.06
N LYS A 64 -10.06 19.74 4.94
CA LYS A 64 -10.28 21.05 4.30
C LYS A 64 -10.18 21.05 2.79
N THR A 65 -9.66 20.01 2.15
CA THR A 65 -9.48 19.93 0.68
C THR A 65 -9.83 18.55 0.17
N MET A 66 -10.07 18.40 -1.14
CA MET A 66 -10.33 17.09 -1.76
C MET A 66 -9.16 16.12 -1.54
N ARG A 67 -7.92 16.61 -1.71
CA ARG A 67 -6.71 15.82 -1.43
C ARG A 67 -6.63 15.41 0.04
N GLY A 68 -6.96 16.32 0.95
CA GLY A 68 -7.05 16.03 2.38
C GLY A 68 -8.10 14.96 2.71
N LEU A 69 -9.24 14.95 2.00
CA LEU A 69 -10.28 13.93 2.17
C LEU A 69 -9.72 12.54 1.84
N VAL A 70 -9.08 12.41 0.68
CA VAL A 70 -8.50 11.13 0.22
C VAL A 70 -7.39 10.67 1.17
N LEU A 71 -6.51 11.58 1.59
CA LEU A 71 -5.45 11.28 2.56
C LEU A 71 -5.98 10.84 3.92
N GLU A 72 -7.01 11.51 4.46
CA GLU A 72 -7.67 11.10 5.70
C GLU A 72 -8.33 9.72 5.56
N ALA A 73 -8.95 9.44 4.41
CA ALA A 73 -9.57 8.15 4.14
C ALA A 73 -8.54 7.01 4.09
N PHE A 74 -7.34 7.25 3.54
CA PHE A 74 -6.21 6.31 3.60
C PHE A 74 -5.65 6.17 5.01
N LYS A 75 -5.41 7.28 5.71
CA LYS A 75 -4.85 7.29 7.08
C LYS A 75 -5.72 6.51 8.06
N ARG A 76 -7.04 6.58 7.91
CA ARG A 76 -8.03 5.89 8.76
C ARG A 76 -8.39 4.49 8.27
N GLN A 77 -7.72 3.98 7.23
CA GLN A 77 -7.98 2.67 6.62
C GLN A 77 -9.43 2.47 6.13
N ILE A 78 -10.12 3.57 5.81
CA ILE A 78 -11.47 3.53 5.21
C ILE A 78 -11.34 3.05 3.77
N ILE A 79 -10.37 3.59 3.03
CA ILE A 79 -9.91 3.04 1.75
C ILE A 79 -8.63 2.30 2.07
N SER A 80 -8.53 1.02 1.69
CA SER A 80 -7.33 0.22 1.94
C SER A 80 -6.30 0.43 0.82
N PRO A 81 -5.20 1.16 1.03
CA PRO A 81 -4.05 1.05 0.14
C PRO A 81 -3.37 -0.29 0.44
N LEU A 82 -3.73 -1.34 -0.30
CA LEU A 82 -3.12 -2.68 -0.21
C LEU A 82 -1.58 -2.63 -0.25
N VAL A 83 -1.00 -1.58 -0.83
CA VAL A 83 0.45 -1.32 -0.88
C VAL A 83 1.08 -1.18 0.50
N ILE A 84 0.46 -0.54 1.49
CA ILE A 84 1.08 -0.38 2.83
C ILE A 84 1.19 -1.74 3.52
N LEU A 85 0.13 -2.54 3.45
CA LEU A 85 0.12 -3.90 3.95
C LEU A 85 1.16 -4.76 3.21
N LEU A 86 1.20 -4.66 1.88
CA LEU A 86 2.15 -5.40 1.06
C LEU A 86 3.60 -5.05 1.41
N CYS A 87 3.92 -3.75 1.58
CA CYS A 87 5.24 -3.30 2.00
C CYS A 87 5.62 -3.84 3.38
N MET A 88 4.70 -3.84 4.35
CA MET A 88 4.95 -4.44 5.68
C MET A 88 5.18 -5.95 5.59
N VAL A 89 4.43 -6.66 4.75
CA VAL A 89 4.59 -8.11 4.56
C VAL A 89 5.96 -8.42 3.93
N ILE A 90 6.34 -7.71 2.86
CA ILE A 90 7.63 -7.92 2.19
C ILE A 90 8.80 -7.63 3.14
N THR A 91 8.76 -6.53 3.90
CA THR A 91 9.84 -6.20 4.85
C THR A 91 9.89 -7.16 6.05
N ALA A 92 8.74 -7.63 6.53
CA ALA A 92 8.69 -8.66 7.59
C ALA A 92 9.26 -10.01 7.13
N GLN A 93 9.05 -10.40 5.86
CA GLN A 93 9.67 -11.59 5.30
C GLN A 93 11.20 -11.44 5.19
N GLN A 94 11.68 -10.26 4.81
CA GLN A 94 13.12 -9.96 4.72
C GLN A 94 13.83 -9.99 6.07
N ALA A 95 13.19 -9.52 7.15
CA ALA A 95 13.77 -9.54 8.50
C ALA A 95 13.99 -10.97 9.03
N ASN A 96 13.21 -11.96 8.56
CA ASN A 96 13.33 -13.37 8.96
C ASN A 96 14.32 -14.16 8.08
N THR A 97 14.74 -13.63 6.93
CA THR A 97 15.74 -14.28 6.07
C THR A 97 17.11 -13.64 6.30
N GLU A 98 17.92 -14.23 7.17
CA GLU A 98 19.36 -13.90 7.34
C GLU A 98 20.21 -14.03 6.05
N GLN A 99 19.59 -14.35 4.91
CA GLN A 99 20.27 -14.69 3.66
C GLN A 99 20.64 -13.48 2.78
N PHE A 100 19.99 -12.32 2.92
CA PHE A 100 20.25 -11.18 2.02
C PHE A 100 21.34 -10.22 2.49
N GLY A 101 21.82 -10.33 3.73
CA GLY A 101 22.91 -9.51 4.27
C GLY A 101 24.31 -9.91 3.80
N ARG A 102 24.46 -11.00 3.03
CA ARG A 102 25.74 -11.35 2.42
C ARG A 102 26.00 -10.47 1.22
N ILE A 103 26.47 -9.25 1.47
CA ILE A 103 27.37 -8.56 0.55
C ILE A 103 28.44 -9.58 0.19
N ARG A 104 28.37 -10.14 -1.01
CA ARG A 104 29.43 -10.98 -1.58
C ARG A 104 30.68 -10.11 -1.61
N ARG A 105 31.50 -10.13 -0.57
CA ARG A 105 32.88 -9.66 -0.64
C ARG A 105 33.59 -10.57 -1.64
N PRO A 106 33.92 -10.11 -2.86
CA PRO A 106 34.65 -10.94 -3.79
C PRO A 106 36.11 -10.89 -3.35
N GLY A 107 36.56 -11.82 -2.50
CA GLY A 107 37.96 -11.82 -2.09
C GLY A 107 38.41 -12.89 -1.10
N GLU A 108 37.66 -13.15 -0.02
CA GLU A 108 38.24 -13.90 1.12
C GLU A 108 38.34 -15.42 0.90
N ARG A 109 37.40 -16.04 0.19
CA ARG A 109 37.40 -17.52 0.01
C ARG A 109 38.53 -18.07 -0.88
N ARG A 110 39.20 -17.21 -1.66
CA ARG A 110 40.24 -17.66 -2.59
C ARG A 110 41.60 -17.89 -1.92
N ILE A 111 41.81 -17.33 -0.73
CA ILE A 111 43.06 -17.50 0.03
C ILE A 111 42.98 -18.74 0.91
N GLU A 112 41.85 -18.97 1.58
CA GLU A 112 41.64 -20.14 2.45
C GLU A 112 41.77 -21.47 1.68
N THR A 113 41.23 -21.53 0.47
CA THR A 113 41.35 -22.72 -0.40
C THR A 113 42.79 -23.00 -0.81
N ARG A 114 43.62 -21.98 -1.07
CA ARG A 114 45.03 -22.17 -1.41
C ARG A 114 45.88 -22.61 -0.22
N VAL A 115 45.58 -22.14 0.99
CA VAL A 115 46.30 -22.54 2.20
C VAL A 115 45.95 -23.98 2.59
N ALA A 116 44.68 -24.39 2.45
CA ALA A 116 44.27 -25.77 2.69
C ALA A 116 44.91 -26.75 1.71
N VAL A 117 44.93 -26.42 0.41
CA VAL A 117 45.57 -27.27 -0.61
C VAL A 117 47.07 -27.42 -0.37
N ARG A 118 47.79 -26.34 -0.06
CA ARG A 118 49.22 -26.40 0.28
C ARG A 118 49.53 -27.24 1.52
N ARG A 119 48.65 -27.25 2.52
CA ARG A 119 48.81 -28.09 3.71
C ARG A 119 48.60 -29.57 3.42
N ILE A 120 47.68 -29.90 2.51
CA ILE A 120 47.44 -31.28 2.07
C ILE A 120 48.64 -31.79 1.25
N GLU A 121 49.17 -30.97 0.35
CA GLU A 121 50.37 -31.31 -0.45
C GLU A 121 51.61 -31.55 0.45
N ALA A 122 51.80 -30.72 1.49
CA ALA A 122 52.89 -30.91 2.45
C ALA A 122 52.73 -32.17 3.33
N ALA A 123 51.49 -32.59 3.60
CA ALA A 123 51.21 -33.80 4.38
C ALA A 123 51.35 -35.10 3.57
N GLN A 124 51.32 -35.02 2.24
CA GLN A 124 51.46 -36.17 1.33
C GLN A 124 52.91 -36.41 0.87
N ALA A 125 53.85 -35.53 1.24
CA ALA A 125 55.26 -35.58 0.83
C ALA A 125 56.20 -36.20 1.90
N VAL A 126 55.65 -36.94 2.87
CA VAL A 126 56.36 -37.73 3.89
C VAL A 126 55.96 -39.19 3.73
#